data_AF-A0A4Y5YB20-F1
#
_entry.id   AF-A0A4Y5YB20-F1
#
_cell.length_a   1.000
_cell.length_b   1.000
_cell.length_c   1.000
_cell.angle_alpha   90.00
_cell.angle_beta   90.00
_cell.angle_gamma   90.00
#
_symmetry.space_group_name_H-M   'P 1'
#
loop_
_entity.id
_entity.type
_entity.pdbx_description
1 polymer ?
#
loop_
_entity_poly.entity_id
_entity_poly.type
_entity_poly.pdbx_seq_one_letter_code
_entity_poly.pdbx_strand_id
1 'polypeptide(L)'
;MKHKPDRISAMKQLIAQAKQAFPLDSPDIFRCGSGNSCVGCPKKLLDLVDSELSYWEAAIAQGVTPSLGDISRFGKLCKNVSRGLARNNIQLNSFH
;
A
#
# COMPACT_ATOMS: atom_id res chain seq x y z
N MET A 1 28.58 4.06 -0.53
CA MET A 1 27.62 5.12 -0.10
C MET A 1 26.30 4.84 -0.82
N LYS A 2 25.17 4.69 -0.12
CA LYS A 2 23.85 4.53 -0.77
C LYS A 2 23.40 5.92 -1.24
N HIS A 3 23.54 6.21 -2.53
CA HIS A 3 23.01 7.44 -3.10
C HIS A 3 21.49 7.48 -2.87
N LYS A 4 20.94 8.65 -2.52
CA LYS A 4 19.49 8.81 -2.43
C LYS A 4 18.90 8.51 -3.81
N PRO A 5 17.89 7.62 -3.91
CA PRO A 5 17.27 7.33 -5.18
C PRO A 5 16.59 8.58 -5.75
N ASP A 6 16.52 8.69 -7.07
CA ASP A 6 15.67 9.68 -7.73
C ASP A 6 14.19 9.39 -7.42
N ARG A 7 13.30 10.34 -7.75
CA ARG A 7 11.88 10.25 -7.39
C ARG A 7 11.16 9.06 -8.03
N ILE A 8 11.52 8.70 -9.27
CA ILE A 8 10.94 7.54 -9.95
C ILE A 8 11.41 6.27 -9.24
N SER A 9 12.71 6.14 -9.00
CA SER A 9 13.28 4.99 -8.29
C SER A 9 12.70 4.86 -6.88
N ALA A 10 12.53 5.97 -6.16
CA ALA A 10 11.94 5.99 -4.83
C ALA A 10 10.48 5.50 -4.83
N MET A 11 9.65 5.96 -5.77
CA MET A 11 8.27 5.51 -5.90
C MET A 11 8.20 4.02 -6.30
N LYS A 12 9.02 3.58 -7.27
CA LYS A 12 9.09 2.16 -7.67
C LYS A 12 9.51 1.24 -6.52
N GLN A 13 10.49 1.66 -5.71
CA GLN A 13 10.91 0.93 -4.52
C GLN A 13 9.78 0.84 -3.48
N LEU A 14 8.98 1.90 -3.33
CA LEU A 14 7.85 1.92 -2.40
C LEU A 14 6.71 1.01 -2.88
N ILE A 15 6.40 1.04 -4.18
CA ILE A 15 5.45 0.12 -4.84
C ILE A 15 5.87 -1.34 -4.60
N ALA A 16 7.15 -1.66 -4.86
CA ALA A 16 7.67 -3.02 -4.66
C ALA A 16 7.55 -3.48 -3.20
N GLN A 17 7.89 -2.61 -2.25
CA GLN A 17 7.74 -2.90 -0.82
C GLN A 17 6.27 -3.12 -0.43
N ALA A 18 5.35 -2.31 -0.95
CA ALA A 18 3.93 -2.47 -0.69
C ALA A 18 3.41 -3.81 -1.25
N LYS A 19 3.76 -4.19 -2.48
CA LYS A 19 3.38 -5.49 -3.06
C LYS A 19 3.92 -6.69 -2.27
N GLN A 20 5.08 -6.56 -1.64
CA GLN A 20 5.65 -7.61 -0.78
C GLN A 20 5.02 -7.66 0.62
N ALA A 21 4.57 -6.52 1.13
CA ALA A 21 4.04 -6.41 2.49
C ALA A 21 2.54 -6.70 2.57
N PHE A 22 1.75 -6.24 1.59
CA PHE A 22 0.30 -6.38 1.60
C PHE A 22 -0.15 -7.67 0.89
N PRO A 23 -1.07 -8.43 1.49
CA PRO A 23 -1.63 -9.65 0.90
C PRO A 23 -2.72 -9.32 -0.13
N LEU A 24 -2.34 -8.59 -1.20
CA LEU A 24 -3.26 -8.09 -2.23
C LEU A 24 -3.93 -9.23 -3.02
N ASP A 25 -3.20 -10.33 -3.23
CA ASP A 25 -3.66 -11.50 -4.00
C ASP A 25 -4.31 -12.60 -3.14
N SER A 26 -4.57 -12.35 -1.85
CA SER A 26 -5.07 -13.39 -0.92
C SER A 26 -6.60 -13.34 -0.75
N PRO A 27 -7.37 -14.21 -1.45
CA PRO A 27 -8.84 -14.19 -1.43
C PRO A 27 -9.45 -14.43 -0.04
N ASP A 28 -8.75 -15.12 0.86
CA ASP A 28 -9.26 -15.53 2.17
C ASP A 28 -9.40 -14.39 3.18
N ILE A 29 -8.72 -13.26 2.97
CA ILE A 29 -8.77 -12.08 3.86
C ILE A 29 -10.09 -11.30 3.68
N PHE A 30 -10.87 -11.63 2.65
CA PHE A 30 -12.04 -10.87 2.22
C PHE A 30 -13.37 -11.30 2.85
N ARG A 31 -13.38 -12.25 3.80
CA ARG A 31 -14.63 -12.61 4.51
C ARG A 31 -14.92 -11.57 5.59
N CYS A 32 -15.82 -10.63 5.31
CA CYS A 32 -16.48 -9.85 6.35
C CYS A 32 -17.22 -10.82 7.28
N GLY A 33 -16.81 -10.90 8.55
CA GLY A 33 -17.62 -11.54 9.58
C GLY A 33 -19.01 -10.90 9.59
N SER A 34 -20.05 -11.70 9.80
CA SER A 34 -21.48 -11.36 9.69
C SER A 34 -21.99 -10.23 10.62
N GLY A 35 -21.11 -9.51 11.32
CA GLY A 35 -21.44 -8.51 12.32
C GLY A 35 -21.10 -7.06 11.97
N ASN A 36 -20.54 -6.75 10.79
CA ASN A 36 -20.11 -5.38 10.42
C ASN A 36 -19.23 -4.67 11.47
N SER A 37 -18.61 -5.42 12.40
CA SER A 37 -17.87 -4.89 13.56
C SER A 37 -16.44 -4.45 13.25
N CYS A 38 -16.04 -4.49 11.98
CA CYS A 38 -14.69 -4.10 11.57
C CYS A 38 -14.46 -2.59 11.77
N VAL A 39 -13.39 -2.23 12.46
CA VAL A 39 -12.89 -0.85 12.54
C VAL A 39 -12.16 -0.55 11.22
N GLY A 40 -12.95 -0.33 10.16
CA GLY A 40 -12.48 -0.33 8.77
C GLY A 40 -12.36 -1.76 8.23
N CYS A 41 -13.09 -2.07 7.16
CA CYS A 41 -13.07 -3.39 6.54
C CYS A 41 -11.67 -3.67 5.94
N PRO A 42 -10.99 -4.78 6.31
CA PRO A 42 -9.69 -5.15 5.75
C PRO A 42 -9.67 -5.17 4.22
N LYS A 43 -10.75 -5.67 3.59
CA LYS A 43 -10.90 -5.64 2.14
C LYS A 43 -10.80 -4.24 1.58
N LYS A 44 -11.59 -3.30 2.10
CA LYS A 44 -11.60 -1.91 1.61
C LYS A 44 -10.25 -1.22 1.80
N LEU A 45 -9.54 -1.55 2.87
CA LEU A 45 -8.19 -1.03 3.12
C LEU A 45 -7.19 -1.58 2.09
N LEU A 46 -7.27 -2.86 1.74
CA LEU A 46 -6.44 -3.48 0.71
C LEU A 46 -6.79 -2.95 -0.69
N ASP A 47 -8.08 -2.84 -1.02
CA ASP A 47 -8.57 -2.29 -2.31
C ASP A 47 -8.05 -0.84 -2.51
N LEU A 48 -7.97 -0.05 -1.43
CA LEU A 48 -7.40 1.30 -1.47
C LEU A 48 -5.90 1.29 -1.83
N VAL A 49 -5.12 0.39 -1.23
CA VAL A 49 -3.69 0.25 -1.57
C VAL A 49 -3.50 -0.23 -3.01
N ASP A 50 -4.31 -1.20 -3.44
CA ASP A 50 -4.26 -1.75 -4.79
C ASP A 50 -4.55 -0.70 -5.88
N SER A 51 -5.54 0.17 -5.63
CA SER A 51 -5.86 1.28 -6.53
C SER A 51 -4.71 2.28 -6.68
N GLU A 52 -4.02 2.59 -5.59
CA GLU A 52 -2.91 3.55 -5.58
C GLU A 52 -1.64 2.96 -6.20
N LEU A 53 -1.39 1.66 -6.01
CA LEU A 53 -0.36 0.92 -6.74
C LEU A 53 -0.60 0.99 -8.25
N SER A 54 -1.80 0.60 -8.68
CA SER A 54 -2.19 0.60 -10.09
C SER A 54 -2.07 1.99 -10.71
N TYR A 55 -2.50 3.02 -9.98
CA TYR A 55 -2.36 4.42 -10.41
C TYR A 55 -0.89 4.81 -10.64
N TRP A 56 -0.02 4.59 -9.64
CA TRP A 56 1.37 5.02 -9.75
C TRP A 56 2.17 4.23 -10.78
N GLU A 57 1.88 2.93 -10.95
CA GLU A 57 2.49 2.12 -12.00
C GLU A 57 2.12 2.64 -13.39
N ALA A 58 0.83 2.93 -13.62
CA ALA A 58 0.36 3.49 -14.88
C ALA A 58 0.94 4.90 -15.13
N ALA A 59 0.93 5.78 -14.12
CA ALA A 59 1.44 7.14 -14.22
C ALA A 59 2.94 7.15 -14.59
N ILE A 60 3.75 6.33 -13.91
CA ILE A 60 5.18 6.20 -14.22
C ILE A 60 5.40 5.62 -15.62
N ALA A 61 4.61 4.62 -16.03
CA ALA A 61 4.69 4.06 -17.39
C ALA A 61 4.39 5.11 -18.48
N GLN A 62 3.56 6.11 -18.17
CA GLN A 62 3.24 7.24 -19.05
C GLN A 62 4.26 8.40 -18.95
N GLY A 63 5.34 8.24 -18.19
CA GLY A 63 6.38 9.26 -18.03
C GLY A 63 6.10 10.31 -16.95
N VAL A 64 5.06 10.13 -16.13
CA VAL A 64 4.81 11.02 -14.99
C VAL A 64 5.85 10.78 -13.92
N THR A 65 6.55 11.85 -13.52
CA THR A 65 7.50 11.82 -12.41
C THR A 65 6.81 12.23 -11.11
N PRO A 66 6.73 11.34 -10.09
CA PRO A 66 6.11 11.68 -8.82
C PRO A 66 6.87 12.81 -8.10
N SER A 67 6.14 13.64 -7.36
CA SER A 67 6.74 14.60 -6.43
C SER A 67 7.20 13.92 -5.14
N LEU A 68 8.02 14.61 -4.33
CA LEU A 68 8.35 14.14 -2.99
C LEU A 68 7.11 14.09 -2.08
N GLY A 69 6.13 14.97 -2.33
CA GLY A 69 4.84 14.97 -1.65
C GLY A 69 4.05 13.71 -1.94
N ASP A 70 4.04 13.27 -3.20
CA ASP A 70 3.36 12.05 -3.65
C ASP A 70 3.95 10.80 -3.01
N ILE A 71 5.28 10.69 -3.01
CA ILE A 71 6.00 9.58 -2.37
C ILE A 71 5.68 9.54 -0.87
N SER A 72 5.69 10.70 -0.20
CA SER A 72 5.35 10.81 1.22
C SER A 72 3.90 10.43 1.49
N ARG A 73 2.97 10.86 0.64
CA ARG A 73 1.53 10.57 0.76
C ARG A 73 1.25 9.08 0.57
N PHE A 74 1.82 8.47 -0.46
CA PHE A 74 1.68 7.04 -0.71
C PHE A 74 2.28 6.21 0.44
N GLY A 75 3.47 6.58 0.93
CA GLY A 75 4.08 5.91 2.08
C GLY A 75 3.23 6.02 3.36
N LYS A 76 2.63 7.18 3.62
CA LYS A 76 1.70 7.38 4.74
C LYS A 76 0.43 6.55 4.59
N LEU A 77 -0.12 6.46 3.38
CA LEU A 77 -1.27 5.61 3.07
C LEU A 77 -0.98 4.16 3.44
N CYS A 78 0.12 3.59 2.95
CA CYS A 78 0.54 2.23 3.28
C CYS A 78 0.68 2.03 4.80
N LYS A 79 1.34 2.95 5.51
CA LYS A 79 1.47 2.88 6.98
C LYS A 79 0.13 2.90 7.70
N ASN A 80 -0.81 3.74 7.25
CA ASN A 80 -2.14 3.82 7.86
C ASN A 80 -2.97 2.56 7.60
N VAL A 81 -2.91 2.01 6.38
CA VAL A 81 -3.58 0.76 6.02
C VAL A 81 -3.01 -0.42 6.81
N SER A 82 -1.68 -0.52 6.92
CA SER A 82 -1.01 -1.53 7.76
C SER A 82 -1.51 -1.49 9.21
N ARG A 83 -1.62 -0.29 9.81
CA ARG A 83 -2.20 -0.12 11.16
C ARG A 83 -3.67 -0.53 11.23
N GLY A 84 -4.46 -0.22 10.21
CA GLY A 84 -5.87 -0.63 10.12
C GLY A 84 -6.03 -2.15 10.05
N LEU A 85 -5.17 -2.83 9.29
CA LEU A 85 -5.13 -4.29 9.18
C LEU A 85 -4.71 -4.94 10.50
N ALA A 86 -3.69 -4.39 11.18
CA ALA A 86 -3.26 -4.86 12.49
C ALA A 86 -4.39 -4.79 13.55
N ARG A 87 -5.25 -3.76 13.51
CA ARG A 87 -6.45 -3.65 14.37
C ARG A 87 -7.50 -4.73 14.08
N ASN A 88 -7.47 -5.32 12.89
CA ASN A 88 -8.31 -6.45 12.50
C ASN A 88 -7.58 -7.80 12.66
N ASN A 89 -6.49 -7.84 13.43
CA ASN A 89 -5.64 -9.02 13.66
C ASN A 89 -4.97 -9.60 12.40
N ILE A 90 -4.82 -8.79 11.35
CA ILE A 90 -4.10 -9.16 10.13
C ILE A 90 -2.69 -8.59 10.24
N GLN A 91 -1.72 -9.45 10.53
CA GLN A 91 -0.31 -9.08 10.62
C GLN A 91 0.32 -9.07 9.23
N LEU A 92 1.14 -8.05 8.95
CA LEU A 92 1.87 -7.90 7.69
C LEU A 92 3.35 -8.09 7.92
N ASN A 93 4.07 -8.51 6.87
CA ASN A 93 5.53 -8.42 6.85
C ASN A 93 5.92 -6.93 6.94
N SER A 94 6.91 -6.63 7.79
CA SER A 94 7.19 -5.28 8.28
C SER A 94 7.38 -4.26 7.16
N PHE A 95 6.44 -3.32 7.02
CA PHE A 95 6.57 -2.15 6.13
C PHE A 95 7.27 -1.01 6.91
N HIS A 96 8.55 -0.75 6.61
CA HIS A 96 9.39 0.21 7.36
C HIS A 96 9.48 1.59 6.68
#